data_AF-A0A7U9PZY8-F1
#
_entry.id   AF-A0A7U9PZY8-F1
#
_cell.length_a   1.000
_cell.length_b   1.000
_cell.length_c   1.000
_cell.angle_alpha   90.00
_cell.angle_beta   90.00
_cell.angle_gamma   90.00
#
_symmetry.space_group_name_H-M   'P 1'
#
loop_
_entity.id
_entity.type
_entity.pdbx_description
1 polymer ?
#
loop_
_entity_poly.entity_id
_entity_poly.type
_entity_poly.pdbx_seq_one_letter_code
_entity_poly.pdbx_strand_id
1 'polypeptide(L)'
;MRVRARTALRPYYNYRLIDIAQGEEVAGGLAVHLLETGSDVEPADDAAQDWAPPAEAIAPGASAATEDDDGKSSGAAPDAELDIDGTADAVLAWVGDDPERAGDAIELETAKDKPRQTLLKKLGKIAESGSDE
;
A
#
# COMPACT_ATOMS: atom_id res chain seq x y z
N MET A 1 -26.04 3.90 13.93
CA MET A 1 -25.40 3.09 12.89
C MET A 1 -25.00 1.75 13.44
N ARG A 2 -25.57 0.72 12.83
CA ARG A 2 -25.50 -0.69 13.15
C ARG A 2 -25.50 -1.47 11.84
N VAL A 3 -24.65 -2.47 11.78
CA VAL A 3 -24.61 -3.41 10.66
C VAL A 3 -24.57 -4.82 11.18
N ARG A 4 -25.05 -5.75 10.37
CA ARG A 4 -25.03 -7.18 10.69
C ARG A 4 -24.10 -7.90 9.75
N ALA A 5 -23.20 -8.72 10.29
CA ALA A 5 -22.27 -9.47 9.45
C ALA A 5 -22.98 -10.59 8.70
N ARG A 6 -22.82 -10.67 7.37
CA ARG A 6 -23.41 -11.75 6.55
C ARG A 6 -22.58 -13.02 6.58
N THR A 7 -21.27 -12.88 6.77
CA THR A 7 -20.31 -13.96 7.00
C THR A 7 -19.55 -13.72 8.31
N ALA A 8 -18.76 -14.70 8.75
CA ALA A 8 -17.79 -14.46 9.81
C ALA A 8 -16.70 -13.51 9.27
N LEU A 9 -16.38 -12.46 10.03
CA LEU A 9 -15.43 -11.43 9.63
C LEU A 9 -14.35 -11.26 10.70
N ARG A 10 -13.15 -10.89 10.25
CA ARG A 10 -12.03 -10.57 11.15
C ARG A 10 -11.36 -9.23 10.79
N PRO A 11 -12.08 -8.10 10.83
CA PRO A 11 -11.51 -6.81 10.47
C PRO A 11 -10.40 -6.40 11.45
N TYR A 12 -9.42 -5.68 10.90
CA TYR A 12 -8.42 -4.98 11.71
C TYR A 12 -8.94 -3.58 12.04
N TYR A 13 -9.26 -3.34 13.30
CA TYR A 13 -9.84 -2.07 13.75
C TYR A 13 -9.24 -1.67 15.09
N ASN A 14 -8.86 -0.39 15.24
CA ASN A 14 -8.19 0.13 16.45
C ASN A 14 -6.97 -0.71 16.88
N TYR A 15 -6.10 -1.02 15.92
CA TYR A 15 -4.85 -1.77 16.14
C TYR A 15 -5.04 -3.20 16.67
N ARG A 16 -6.22 -3.79 16.46
CA ARG A 16 -6.51 -5.18 16.85
C ARG A 16 -7.37 -5.88 15.81
N LEU A 17 -7.21 -7.19 15.71
CA LEU A 17 -8.16 -8.06 15.00
C LEU A 17 -9.39 -8.26 15.87
N ILE A 18 -10.56 -8.02 15.31
CA ILE A 18 -11.84 -8.22 15.99
C ILE A 18 -12.53 -9.39 15.31
N ASP A 19 -12.82 -10.45 16.05
CA ASP A 19 -13.59 -11.58 15.57
C ASP A 19 -15.09 -11.26 15.65
N ILE A 20 -15.79 -11.29 14.52
CA ILE A 20 -17.22 -11.03 14.40
C ILE A 20 -17.88 -12.28 13.81
N ALA A 21 -18.83 -12.87 14.52
CA ALA A 21 -19.52 -14.05 14.04
C ALA A 21 -20.52 -13.71 12.93
N GLN A 22 -20.84 -14.71 12.09
CA GLN A 22 -21.93 -14.58 11.13
C GLN A 22 -23.25 -14.24 11.84
N GLY A 23 -23.94 -13.22 11.35
CA GLY A 23 -25.20 -12.74 11.88
C GLY A 23 -25.07 -11.86 13.13
N GLU A 24 -23.86 -11.58 13.59
CA GLU A 24 -23.60 -10.69 14.73
C GLU A 24 -23.84 -9.22 14.34
N GLU A 25 -24.51 -8.49 15.22
CA GLU A 25 -24.78 -7.06 15.05
C GLU A 25 -23.66 -6.22 15.68
N VAL A 26 -23.12 -5.32 14.88
CA VAL A 26 -22.01 -4.44 15.25
C VAL A 26 -22.49 -3.00 15.18
N ALA A 27 -22.15 -2.21 16.19
CA ALA A 27 -22.60 -0.82 16.31
C ALA A 27 -21.44 0.19 16.38
N GLY A 28 -21.75 1.45 16.06
CA GLY A 28 -20.84 2.58 16.26
C GLY A 28 -19.73 2.67 15.21
N GLY A 29 -18.53 3.09 15.61
CA GLY A 29 -17.42 3.34 14.67
C GLY A 29 -16.93 2.10 13.92
N LEU A 30 -17.09 0.90 14.51
CA LEU A 30 -16.77 -0.35 13.81
C LEU A 30 -17.79 -0.63 12.69
N ALA A 31 -19.06 -0.28 12.89
CA ALA A 31 -20.09 -0.43 11.86
C ALA A 31 -19.81 0.50 10.64
N VAL A 32 -19.40 1.73 10.91
CA VAL A 32 -18.96 2.68 9.87
C VAL A 32 -17.77 2.10 9.10
N HIS A 33 -16.76 1.62 9.81
CA HIS A 33 -15.56 1.04 9.20
C HIS A 33 -15.85 -0.17 8.32
N LEU A 34 -16.79 -1.03 8.74
CA LEU A 34 -17.22 -2.19 7.95
C LEU A 34 -17.91 -1.77 6.63
N LEU A 35 -18.75 -0.73 6.67
CA LEU A 35 -19.36 -0.17 5.45
C LEU A 35 -18.32 0.52 4.55
N GLU A 36 -17.38 1.25 5.15
CA GLU A 36 -16.32 1.97 4.43
C GLU A 36 -15.35 1.05 3.71
N THR A 37 -14.99 -0.07 4.34
CA THR A 37 -14.10 -1.08 3.74
C THR A 37 -14.80 -2.01 2.75
N GLY A 38 -16.12 -1.88 2.58
CA GLY A 38 -16.90 -2.79 1.73
C GLY A 38 -16.95 -4.23 2.26
N SER A 39 -16.88 -4.40 3.58
CA SER A 39 -17.00 -5.72 4.21
C SER A 39 -18.40 -6.34 3.95
N ASP A 40 -18.51 -7.67 4.00
CA ASP A 40 -19.78 -8.38 3.77
C ASP A 40 -20.75 -8.23 4.97
N VAL A 41 -21.35 -7.05 5.07
CA VAL A 41 -22.29 -6.65 6.12
C VAL A 41 -23.56 -6.07 5.51
N GLU A 42 -24.68 -6.18 6.23
CA GLU A 42 -25.94 -5.56 5.88
C GLU A 42 -26.32 -4.43 6.86
N PRO A 43 -26.94 -3.34 6.39
CA PRO A 43 -27.48 -2.31 7.27
C PRO A 43 -28.54 -2.89 8.23
N ALA A 44 -28.41 -2.58 9.53
CA ALA A 44 -29.37 -3.03 10.56
C ALA A 44 -30.23 -1.87 11.12
N ASP A 45 -29.90 -0.62 10.80
CA ASP A 45 -30.67 0.58 11.14
C ASP A 45 -30.72 1.57 9.96
N ASP A 46 -31.71 2.48 9.97
CA ASP A 46 -31.90 3.48 8.91
C ASP A 46 -30.63 4.31 8.67
N ALA A 47 -29.90 4.64 9.74
CA ALA A 47 -28.65 5.38 9.64
C ALA A 47 -27.54 4.65 8.86
N ALA A 48 -27.52 3.31 8.86
CA ALA A 48 -26.60 2.52 8.05
C ALA A 48 -27.10 2.39 6.60
N GLN A 49 -28.42 2.39 6.39
CA GLN A 49 -29.01 2.25 5.07
C GLN A 49 -28.88 3.53 4.24
N ASP A 50 -28.98 4.70 4.88
CA ASP A 50 -28.76 6.02 4.27
C ASP A 50 -27.27 6.40 4.22
N TRP A 51 -26.37 5.53 4.69
CA TRP A 51 -24.94 5.82 4.69
C TRP A 51 -24.37 5.78 3.28
N ALA A 52 -23.72 6.86 2.88
CA ALA A 52 -22.95 6.94 1.65
C ALA A 52 -21.47 7.16 2.01
N PRO A 53 -20.53 6.42 1.37
CA PRO A 53 -19.12 6.69 1.56
C PRO A 53 -18.80 8.12 1.11
N PRO A 54 -17.99 8.88 1.86
CA PRO A 54 -17.46 10.13 1.35
C PRO A 54 -16.66 9.83 0.06
N ALA A 55 -16.81 10.66 -0.97
CA ALA A 55 -16.26 10.42 -2.31
C ALA A 55 -14.73 10.23 -2.37
N GLU A 56 -14.02 10.50 -1.26
CA GLU A 56 -12.57 10.29 -1.11
C GLU A 56 -12.18 8.93 -0.50
N ALA A 57 -13.13 8.07 -0.08
CA ALA A 57 -12.84 6.83 0.65
C ALA A 57 -12.81 5.55 -0.22
N ILE A 58 -12.85 5.65 -1.55
CA ILE A 58 -12.59 4.50 -2.44
C ILE A 58 -11.07 4.33 -2.57
N ALA A 59 -10.43 3.82 -1.53
CA ALA A 59 -9.14 3.15 -1.68
C ALA A 59 -9.41 1.67 -2.03
N PRO A 60 -9.16 1.21 -3.26
CA PRO A 60 -9.24 -0.21 -3.59
C PRO A 60 -8.10 -0.93 -2.87
N GLY A 61 -8.38 -1.66 -1.79
CA GLY A 61 -7.29 -2.20 -0.96
C GLY A 61 -7.57 -3.43 -0.11
N ALA A 62 -8.70 -4.11 -0.26
CA ALA A 62 -8.93 -5.35 0.48
C ALA A 62 -9.71 -6.39 -0.34
N SER A 63 -9.04 -7.02 -1.30
CA SER A 63 -9.32 -8.42 -1.61
C SER A 63 -8.05 -9.14 -2.07
N ALA A 64 -7.75 -10.17 -1.30
CA ALA A 64 -7.03 -11.39 -1.66
C ALA A 64 -5.61 -11.24 -2.25
N ALA A 65 -4.66 -11.73 -1.46
CA ALA A 65 -3.51 -12.42 -2.01
C ALA A 65 -3.97 -13.55 -2.96
N THR A 66 -3.67 -13.46 -4.25
CA THR A 66 -3.08 -14.52 -5.08
C THR A 66 -2.56 -13.86 -6.36
N GLU A 67 -1.24 -13.91 -6.52
CA GLU A 67 -0.42 -14.10 -7.73
C GLU A 67 -0.92 -13.66 -9.11
N ASP A 68 0.02 -13.01 -9.80
CA ASP A 68 0.27 -13.00 -11.24
C ASP A 68 -0.72 -12.36 -12.23
N ASP A 69 -0.09 -11.53 -13.06
CA ASP A 69 -0.33 -11.36 -14.49
C ASP A 69 -1.04 -10.07 -14.95
N ASP A 70 -0.16 -9.18 -15.42
CA ASP A 70 -0.26 -8.42 -16.65
C ASP A 70 -1.01 -7.09 -16.66
N GLY A 71 -0.28 -6.05 -17.10
CA GLY A 71 -0.93 -4.98 -17.85
C GLY A 71 -0.59 -3.53 -17.50
N LYS A 72 0.64 -3.18 -17.11
CA LYS A 72 1.18 -1.90 -17.58
C LYS A 72 2.68 -1.93 -17.81
N SER A 73 3.03 -2.55 -18.93
CA SER A 73 4.16 -2.11 -19.73
C SER A 73 4.01 -0.61 -20.02
N SER A 74 4.85 0.18 -19.37
CA SER A 74 5.44 1.38 -19.93
C SER A 74 6.91 1.25 -19.52
N GLY A 75 7.76 0.55 -20.28
CA GLY A 75 7.93 0.80 -21.70
C GLY A 75 8.44 2.21 -21.92
N ALA A 76 9.39 2.68 -21.11
CA ALA A 76 10.17 3.87 -21.41
C ALA A 76 11.63 3.60 -21.01
N ALA A 77 12.45 3.43 -22.03
CA ALA A 77 13.90 3.48 -21.94
C ALA A 77 14.37 4.80 -21.29
N PRO A 78 15.60 4.82 -20.77
CA PRO A 78 15.99 5.63 -19.62
C PRO A 78 16.48 7.03 -20.04
N ASP A 79 15.55 7.96 -20.18
CA ASP A 79 15.83 9.41 -20.25
C ASP A 79 15.08 10.20 -19.16
N ALA A 80 14.37 9.50 -18.27
CA ALA A 80 13.72 10.12 -17.13
C ALA A 80 14.79 10.50 -16.10
N GLU A 81 14.93 11.81 -15.87
CA GLU A 81 15.59 12.41 -14.71
C GLU A 81 15.32 11.57 -13.45
N LEU A 82 16.37 11.25 -12.70
CA LEU A 82 16.28 10.46 -11.48
C LEU A 82 15.37 11.18 -10.46
N ASP A 83 14.15 10.68 -10.30
CA ASP A 83 13.24 11.14 -9.25
C ASP A 83 13.60 10.52 -7.91
N ILE A 84 14.61 11.12 -7.25
CA ILE A 84 15.07 10.68 -5.93
C ILE A 84 14.02 10.91 -4.83
N ASP A 85 13.04 11.81 -5.07
CA ASP A 85 11.93 12.08 -4.14
C ASP A 85 10.81 11.05 -4.22
N GLY A 86 10.79 10.25 -5.29
CA GLY A 86 9.91 9.12 -5.50
C GLY A 86 10.05 7.98 -4.47
N THR A 87 9.45 6.83 -4.79
CA THR A 87 9.51 5.65 -3.93
C THR A 87 10.86 4.96 -4.03
N ALA A 88 11.28 4.27 -2.96
CA ALA A 88 12.53 3.52 -2.97
C ALA A 88 12.58 2.49 -4.11
N ASP A 89 11.46 1.83 -4.42
CA ASP A 89 11.35 0.89 -5.54
C ASP A 89 11.45 1.56 -6.91
N ALA A 90 10.95 2.79 -7.08
CA ALA A 90 11.13 3.53 -8.33
C ALA A 90 12.60 3.91 -8.55
N VAL A 91 13.30 4.36 -7.49
CA VAL A 91 14.74 4.65 -7.54
C VAL A 91 15.53 3.37 -7.84
N LEU A 92 15.22 2.25 -7.19
CA LEU A 92 15.88 0.97 -7.44
C LEU A 92 15.58 0.40 -8.83
N ALA A 93 14.37 0.60 -9.37
CA ALA A 93 14.03 0.19 -10.72
C ALA A 93 14.74 1.06 -11.79
N TRP A 94 14.98 2.34 -11.51
CA TRP A 94 15.74 3.24 -12.37
C TRP A 94 17.25 2.91 -12.37
N VAL A 95 17.79 2.62 -11.18
CA VAL A 95 19.18 2.17 -11.00
C VAL A 95 19.38 0.79 -11.63
N GLY A 96 18.42 -0.12 -11.44
CA GLY A 96 18.54 -1.51 -11.88
C GLY A 96 19.76 -2.18 -11.25
N ASP A 97 20.58 -2.79 -12.10
CA ASP A 97 21.86 -3.43 -11.71
C ASP A 97 23.08 -2.57 -12.09
N ASP A 98 22.87 -1.29 -12.42
CA ASP A 98 23.94 -0.39 -12.87
C ASP A 98 24.64 0.26 -11.65
N PRO A 99 25.93 -0.05 -11.40
CA PRO A 99 26.67 0.48 -10.26
C PRO A 99 26.96 1.98 -10.38
N GLU A 100 27.07 2.54 -11.59
CA GLU A 100 27.31 3.97 -11.80
C GLU A 100 26.05 4.76 -11.39
N ARG A 101 24.87 4.29 -11.84
CA ARG A 101 23.58 4.85 -11.44
C ARG A 101 23.30 4.71 -9.95
N ALA A 102 23.75 3.61 -9.34
CA ALA A 102 23.63 3.43 -7.90
C ALA A 102 24.44 4.48 -7.13
N GLY A 103 25.63 4.84 -7.63
CA GLY A 103 26.45 5.93 -7.11
C GLY A 103 25.72 7.28 -7.13
N ASP A 104 25.19 7.67 -8.28
CA ASP A 104 24.45 8.93 -8.44
C ASP A 104 23.25 9.01 -7.48
N ALA A 105 22.51 7.90 -7.34
CA ALA A 105 21.37 7.83 -6.43
C ALA A 105 21.78 7.91 -4.95
N ILE A 106 22.95 7.36 -4.58
CA ILE A 106 23.49 7.47 -3.20
C ILE A 106 23.86 8.92 -2.88
N GLU A 107 24.49 9.64 -3.81
CA GLU A 107 24.87 11.03 -3.60
C GLU A 107 23.65 11.93 -3.40
N LEU A 108 22.63 11.77 -4.26
CA LEU A 108 21.39 12.54 -4.17
C LEU A 108 20.60 12.21 -2.89
N GLU A 109 20.51 10.94 -2.49
CA GLU A 109 19.80 10.55 -1.27
C GLU A 109 20.55 11.01 -0.01
N THR A 110 21.88 10.99 -0.03
CA THR A 110 22.71 11.46 1.12
C THR A 110 22.66 12.98 1.27
N ALA A 111 22.47 13.71 0.18
CA ALA A 111 22.29 15.17 0.21
C ALA A 111 20.96 15.63 0.83
N LYS A 112 20.02 14.70 1.08
CA LYS A 112 18.73 15.01 1.72
C LYS A 112 18.86 15.26 3.22
N ASP A 113 17.93 16.03 3.76
CA ASP A 113 17.80 16.28 5.21
C ASP A 113 17.50 14.97 5.99
N LYS A 114 16.77 14.04 5.37
CA LYS A 114 16.39 12.75 5.95
C LYS A 114 16.69 11.59 5.01
N PRO A 115 17.98 11.18 4.91
CA PRO A 115 18.37 10.09 4.04
C PRO A 115 17.75 8.78 4.49
N ARG A 116 17.07 8.10 3.57
CA ARG A 116 16.44 6.80 3.79
C ARG A 116 17.54 5.72 3.85
N GLN A 117 17.92 5.37 5.07
CA GLN A 117 18.98 4.38 5.33
C GLN A 117 18.75 3.03 4.64
N THR A 118 17.48 2.61 4.51
CA THR A 118 17.13 1.37 3.80
C THR A 118 17.40 1.45 2.30
N LEU A 119 17.19 2.62 1.68
CA LEU A 119 17.46 2.84 0.26
C LEU A 119 18.98 2.88 0.02
N LEU A 120 19.72 3.66 0.81
CA LEU A 120 21.18 3.71 0.76
C LEU A 120 21.82 2.33 0.90
N LYS A 121 21.30 1.48 1.80
CA LYS A 121 21.81 0.11 1.98
C LYS A 121 21.59 -0.78 0.75
N LYS A 122 20.46 -0.62 0.06
CA LYS A 122 20.16 -1.39 -1.17
C LYS A 122 20.99 -0.88 -2.35
N LEU A 123 21.12 0.43 -2.50
CA LEU A 123 21.95 1.05 -3.54
C LEU A 123 23.43 0.74 -3.34
N GLY A 124 23.93 0.78 -2.09
CA GLY A 124 25.30 0.40 -1.77
C GLY A 124 25.59 -1.04 -2.17
N LYS A 125 24.64 -1.96 -1.95
CA LYS A 125 24.80 -3.35 -2.40
C LYS A 125 24.91 -3.45 -3.93
N ILE A 126 24.19 -2.65 -4.69
CA ILE A 126 24.27 -2.66 -6.18
C ILE A 126 25.63 -2.10 -6.63
N ALA A 127 26.06 -0.98 -6.06
CA ALA A 127 27.38 -0.39 -6.34
C ALA A 127 28.54 -1.34 -5.99
N GLU A 128 28.44 -2.06 -4.88
CA GLU A 128 29.42 -3.07 -4.47
C GLU A 128 29.37 -4.34 -5.34
N SER A 129 28.17 -4.80 -5.71
CA SER A 129 28.00 -6.03 -6.51
C SER A 129 28.43 -5.86 -7.97
N GLY A 130 28.39 -4.65 -8.52
CA GLY A 130 28.94 -4.35 -9.86
C GLY A 130 30.46 -4.17 -9.90
N SER A 131 31.15 -4.23 -8.75
CA SER A 131 32.61 -4.13 -8.65
C SER A 131 33.32 -5.49 -8.54
N ASP A 132 32.57 -6.60 -8.53
CA ASP A 132 33.08 -7.98 -8.44
C ASP A 132 32.81 -8.72 -9.77
N GLU A 133 33.32 -8.21 -10.89
CA GLU A 133 33.48 -8.97 -12.14
C GLU A 133 34.73 -8.53 -12.93
#